data_AF-A0A8H7Q7J0-F1
#
_entry.id   AF-A0A8H7Q7J0-F1
#
_cell.length_a   1.000
_cell.length_b   1.000
_cell.length_c   1.000
_cell.angle_alpha   90.00
_cell.angle_beta   90.00
_cell.angle_gamma   90.00
#
_symmetry.space_group_name_H-M   'P 1'
#
loop_
_entity.id
_entity.type
_entity.pdbx_description
1 polymer ?
#
loop_
_entity_poly.entity_id
_entity_poly.type
_entity_poly.pdbx_seq_one_letter_code
_entity_poly.pdbx_strand_id
1 'polypeptide(L)'
;MADKELPMPSRQKDLYDNWKVYSQIDKLMFRCSKKKADWYLCRNLAALLPEDKAIKLSFVAKGDGHAEGDYMVEDKANICVSCGTSKALTLHHIIPDMYRKWMPEVIKSKSSRDLVVLCKNCHLKYEQQADKYKECFATEYNMPLEGRGWILTPDNSIVRKAASAVVKYRDGKLPLIPLDRIQHLHKVVDDWQIEQEMSGTKDEVLECALQLTDRHKGDDYVDHGQYVVAQLMENAMVIQNNRTRWPDLEEFVKNWRRHFLKYCDCDYLSDKWSVDADIYVE
;
A
#
# COMPACT_ATOMS: atom_id res chain seq x y z
N MET A 1 -24.13 18.43 -11.03
CA MET A 1 -23.81 16.98 -10.97
C MET A 1 -23.15 16.75 -9.63
N ALA A 2 -23.74 15.96 -8.75
CA ALA A 2 -23.19 15.72 -7.42
C ALA A 2 -21.85 14.98 -7.55
N ASP A 3 -20.81 15.48 -6.88
CA ASP A 3 -19.50 14.83 -6.76
C ASP A 3 -19.74 13.43 -6.19
N LYS A 4 -19.61 12.40 -7.04
CA LYS A 4 -19.71 11.01 -6.61
C LYS A 4 -18.51 10.76 -5.71
N GLU A 5 -18.76 10.50 -4.43
CA GLU A 5 -17.71 10.34 -3.43
C GLU A 5 -16.76 9.21 -3.86
N LEU A 6 -15.50 9.56 -4.11
CA LEU A 6 -14.50 8.59 -4.59
C LEU A 6 -14.12 7.63 -3.46
N PRO A 7 -14.02 6.32 -3.73
CA PRO A 7 -13.93 5.25 -2.73
C PRO A 7 -12.57 5.15 -2.02
N MET A 8 -11.79 6.23 -2.01
CA MET A 8 -10.49 6.26 -1.36
C MET A 8 -10.43 7.37 -0.31
N PRO A 9 -9.91 7.10 0.91
CA PRO A 9 -9.73 8.14 1.90
C PRO A 9 -8.65 9.12 1.44
N SER A 10 -8.92 10.42 1.57
CA SER A 10 -7.88 11.45 1.42
C SER A 10 -7.26 11.77 2.77
N ARG A 11 -6.02 12.24 2.73
CA ARG A 11 -5.33 12.75 3.91
C ARG A 11 -5.95 14.09 4.30
N GLN A 12 -6.24 14.24 5.59
CA GLN A 12 -6.74 15.49 6.17
C GLN A 12 -5.60 16.44 6.58
N LYS A 13 -4.41 15.88 6.80
CA LYS A 13 -3.18 16.63 7.13
C LYS A 13 -2.24 16.61 5.94
N ASP A 14 -1.33 17.57 5.93
CA ASP A 14 -0.21 17.61 5.00
C ASP A 14 0.57 16.28 5.01
N LEU A 15 1.04 15.87 3.85
CA LEU A 15 1.80 14.64 3.62
C LEU A 15 3.28 14.83 3.91
N TYR A 16 3.81 16.01 3.58
CA TYR A 16 5.21 16.38 3.81
C TYR A 16 5.30 17.57 4.76
N ASP A 17 5.94 17.35 5.91
CA ASP A 17 6.30 18.44 6.84
C ASP A 17 7.65 19.08 6.49
N ASN A 18 8.49 18.35 5.74
CA ASN A 18 9.81 18.73 5.25
C ASN A 18 10.88 19.07 6.31
N TRP A 19 10.82 18.47 7.50
CA TRP A 19 11.86 18.68 8.52
C TRP A 19 13.24 18.23 8.01
N LYS A 20 14.23 19.11 8.14
CA LYS A 20 15.63 18.88 7.75
C LYS A 20 16.36 18.16 8.88
N VAL A 21 17.04 17.07 8.55
CA VAL A 21 17.89 16.34 9.51
C VAL A 21 19.34 16.42 9.05
N TYR A 22 20.16 17.09 9.85
CA TYR A 22 21.58 17.27 9.60
C TYR A 22 22.42 16.29 10.42
N SER A 23 23.56 15.87 9.85
CA SER A 23 24.59 15.10 10.55
C SER A 23 25.38 15.96 11.54
N GLN A 24 26.27 15.35 12.33
CA GLN A 24 27.18 16.07 13.22
C GLN A 24 28.12 17.05 12.48
N ILE A 25 28.41 16.79 11.20
CA ILE A 25 29.27 17.61 10.34
C ILE A 25 28.46 18.58 9.44
N ASP A 26 27.22 18.90 9.83
CA ASP A 26 26.35 19.87 9.15
C ASP A 26 25.95 19.50 7.71
N LYS A 27 26.17 18.25 7.28
CA LYS A 27 25.60 17.70 6.04
C LYS A 27 24.11 17.40 6.21
N LEU A 28 23.27 17.91 5.30
CA LEU A 28 21.85 17.54 5.22
C LEU A 28 21.71 16.07 4.78
N MET A 29 21.12 15.24 5.64
CA MET A 29 21.04 13.80 5.41
C MET A 29 19.74 13.39 4.72
N PHE A 30 18.60 13.89 5.20
CA PHE A 30 17.28 13.54 4.69
C PHE A 30 16.19 14.51 5.19
N ARG A 31 15.02 14.45 4.55
CA ARG A 31 13.77 15.08 4.98
C ARG A 31 12.92 14.12 5.81
N CYS A 32 12.19 14.62 6.80
CA CYS A 32 11.27 13.79 7.56
C CYS A 32 9.98 14.51 8.00
N SER A 33 9.05 13.74 8.56
CA SER A 33 7.86 14.28 9.20
C SER A 33 8.20 14.90 10.55
N LYS A 34 7.35 15.83 11.00
CA LYS A 34 7.42 16.42 12.34
C LYS A 34 7.44 15.33 13.41
N LYS A 35 6.60 14.29 13.27
CA LYS A 35 6.55 13.15 14.19
C LYS A 35 7.92 12.46 14.34
N LYS A 36 8.66 12.31 13.25
CA LYS A 36 10.01 11.70 13.28
C LYS A 36 11.03 12.66 13.88
N ALA A 37 10.96 13.95 13.57
CA ALA A 37 11.82 14.95 14.19
C ALA A 37 11.61 15.02 15.72
N ASP A 38 10.36 15.09 16.17
CA ASP A 38 9.97 15.06 17.58
C ASP A 38 10.48 13.77 18.26
N TRP A 39 10.43 12.62 17.59
CA TRP A 39 10.95 11.35 18.13
C TRP A 39 12.45 11.41 18.46
N TYR A 40 13.26 12.08 17.62
CA TYR A 40 14.69 12.30 17.88
C TYR A 40 14.91 13.28 19.02
N LEU A 41 14.18 14.41 19.02
CA LEU A 41 14.30 15.45 20.03
C LEU A 41 13.94 14.94 21.44
N CYS A 42 12.79 14.25 21.57
CA CYS A 42 12.34 13.71 22.86
C CYS A 42 13.26 12.64 23.46
N ARG A 43 14.17 12.07 22.66
CA ARG A 43 15.16 11.06 23.09
C ARG A 43 16.57 11.62 23.26
N ASN A 44 16.75 12.94 23.11
CA ASN A 44 18.07 13.58 23.11
C ASN A 44 19.02 13.01 22.03
N LEU A 45 18.45 12.52 20.93
CA LEU A 45 19.20 12.00 19.77
C LEU A 45 19.48 13.08 18.71
N ALA A 46 18.92 14.26 18.89
CA ALA A 46 19.17 15.43 18.07
C ALA A 46 18.93 16.72 18.88
N ALA A 47 19.52 17.82 18.42
CA ALA A 47 19.25 19.17 18.91
C ALA A 47 18.51 19.99 17.83
N LEU A 48 17.66 20.91 18.26
CA LEU A 48 17.01 21.87 17.37
C LEU A 48 18.04 22.87 16.84
N LEU A 49 17.98 23.20 15.55
CA LEU A 49 18.79 24.25 14.95
C LEU A 49 18.04 25.58 14.91
N PRO A 50 18.74 26.72 14.75
CA PRO A 50 18.09 28.03 14.57
C PRO A 50 17.24 28.13 13.30
N GLU A 51 17.54 27.33 12.29
CA GLU A 51 16.75 27.21 11.07
C GLU A 51 15.39 26.56 11.35
N ASP A 52 14.33 27.05 10.70
CA ASP A 52 12.98 26.49 10.86
C ASP A 52 12.94 25.01 10.43
N LYS A 53 12.23 24.19 11.22
CA LYS A 53 12.07 22.74 11.02
C LYS A 53 13.38 21.99 10.79
N ALA A 54 14.46 22.38 11.48
CA ALA A 54 15.76 21.75 11.33
C ALA A 54 16.26 21.14 12.65
N ILE A 55 16.78 19.91 12.58
CA ILE A 55 17.44 19.23 13.70
C ILE A 55 18.81 18.72 13.29
N LYS A 56 19.75 18.66 14.23
CA LYS A 56 21.08 18.10 14.07
C LYS A 56 21.26 16.87 14.95
N LEU A 57 21.63 15.74 14.36
CA LEU A 57 21.85 14.49 15.10
C LEU A 57 23.00 14.66 16.10
N SER A 58 22.83 14.10 17.29
CA SER A 58 23.85 14.09 18.35
C SER A 58 24.84 12.92 18.24
N PHE A 59 24.70 12.07 17.22
CA PHE A 59 25.52 10.87 16.99
C PHE A 59 25.89 10.73 15.50
N VAL A 60 26.92 9.92 15.22
CA VAL A 60 27.30 9.54 13.85
C VAL A 60 26.32 8.48 13.34
N ALA A 61 25.51 8.83 12.35
CA ALA A 61 24.58 7.90 11.72
C ALA A 61 25.31 6.78 10.97
N LYS A 62 24.63 5.63 10.80
CA LYS A 62 25.11 4.58 9.89
C LYS A 62 24.77 5.01 8.46
N GLY A 63 25.79 5.22 7.64
CA GLY A 63 25.68 5.69 6.26
C GLY A 63 25.73 7.22 6.13
N ASP A 64 26.09 7.68 4.94
CA ASP A 64 26.33 9.11 4.66
C ASP A 64 25.07 9.89 4.30
N GLY A 65 23.89 9.25 4.34
CA GLY A 65 22.62 9.85 3.93
C GLY A 65 22.56 10.06 2.42
N HIS A 66 21.69 10.98 1.99
CA HIS A 66 21.55 11.28 0.56
C HIS A 66 22.59 12.29 0.09
N ALA A 67 22.92 12.25 -1.21
CA ALA A 67 23.80 13.22 -1.84
C ALA A 67 23.17 14.62 -1.86
N GLU A 68 24.01 15.66 -1.86
CA GLU A 68 23.54 17.01 -2.07
C GLU A 68 22.88 17.13 -3.46
N GLY A 69 21.74 17.83 -3.52
CA GLY A 69 20.96 17.95 -4.76
C GLY A 69 20.12 16.72 -5.11
N ASP A 70 20.18 15.62 -4.36
CA ASP A 70 19.32 14.45 -4.58
C ASP A 70 17.84 14.77 -4.30
N TYR A 71 16.95 14.09 -5.02
CA TYR A 71 15.50 14.20 -4.82
C TYR A 71 15.07 13.98 -3.37
N MET A 72 15.75 13.15 -2.59
CA MET A 72 15.35 12.82 -1.22
C MET A 72 15.64 13.91 -0.19
N VAL A 73 16.47 14.90 -0.52
CA VAL A 73 16.78 16.07 0.34
C VAL A 73 16.04 17.33 -0.07
N GLU A 74 15.29 17.28 -1.18
CA GLU A 74 14.46 18.38 -1.66
C GLU A 74 13.18 18.56 -0.85
N ASP A 75 12.76 19.82 -0.67
CA ASP A 75 11.44 20.18 -0.14
C ASP A 75 10.33 19.67 -1.07
N LYS A 76 9.40 18.88 -0.54
CA LYS A 76 8.29 18.34 -1.33
C LYS A 76 7.03 19.16 -1.09
N ALA A 77 6.40 19.58 -2.18
CA ALA A 77 5.13 20.26 -2.12
C ALA A 77 3.98 19.26 -1.84
N ASN A 78 3.01 19.68 -1.02
CA ASN A 78 1.77 18.94 -0.79
C ASN A 78 0.78 19.20 -1.93
N ILE A 79 1.14 18.77 -3.14
CA ILE A 79 0.31 18.87 -4.35
C ILE A 79 0.32 17.56 -5.11
N CYS A 80 -0.73 17.31 -5.87
CA CYS A 80 -0.77 16.20 -6.80
C CYS A 80 0.34 16.38 -7.86
N VAL A 81 1.23 15.41 -7.98
CA VAL A 81 2.33 15.45 -8.97
C VAL A 81 1.83 15.41 -10.42
N SER A 82 0.54 15.14 -10.62
CA SER A 82 -0.08 15.13 -11.94
C SER A 82 -0.79 16.44 -12.29
N CYS A 83 -1.83 16.80 -11.53
CA CYS A 83 -2.64 17.99 -11.85
C CYS A 83 -2.34 19.23 -11.00
N GLY A 84 -1.37 19.18 -10.08
CA GLY A 84 -0.96 20.32 -9.25
C GLY A 84 -1.93 20.73 -8.13
N THR A 85 -3.11 20.08 -8.00
CA THR A 85 -4.06 20.42 -6.94
C THR A 85 -3.51 20.07 -5.55
N SER A 86 -3.83 20.88 -4.54
CA SER A 86 -3.54 20.61 -3.12
C SER A 86 -4.70 19.96 -2.36
N LYS A 87 -5.80 19.60 -3.05
CA LYS A 87 -7.02 19.07 -2.44
C LYS A 87 -7.13 17.56 -2.59
N ALA A 88 -7.77 16.92 -1.61
CA ALA A 88 -8.09 15.50 -1.61
C ALA A 88 -6.86 14.61 -1.94
N LEU A 89 -5.74 14.92 -1.30
CA LEU A 89 -4.46 14.27 -1.55
C LEU A 89 -4.40 12.89 -0.92
N THR A 90 -3.68 12.01 -1.60
CA THR A 90 -3.40 10.63 -1.25
C THR A 90 -1.93 10.37 -1.54
N LEU A 91 -1.39 9.31 -0.93
CA LEU A 91 -0.02 8.87 -1.19
C LEU A 91 -0.09 7.58 -2.01
N HIS A 92 0.59 7.55 -3.15
CA HIS A 92 0.59 6.45 -4.10
C HIS A 92 1.97 5.78 -4.13
N HIS A 93 1.99 4.45 -4.05
CA HIS A 93 3.20 3.64 -4.25
C HIS A 93 3.33 3.31 -5.74
N ILE A 94 4.36 3.85 -6.40
CA ILE A 94 4.62 3.60 -7.84
C ILE A 94 4.83 2.11 -8.11
N ILE A 95 5.53 1.43 -7.20
CA ILE A 95 5.65 -0.03 -7.20
C ILE A 95 4.54 -0.56 -6.30
N PRO A 96 3.60 -1.38 -6.82
CA PRO A 96 2.49 -1.87 -6.02
C PRO A 96 2.93 -2.64 -4.77
N ASP A 97 2.24 -2.40 -3.67
CA ASP A 97 2.53 -3.02 -2.37
C ASP A 97 2.47 -4.56 -2.42
N MET A 98 1.65 -5.13 -3.31
CA MET A 98 1.56 -6.57 -3.52
C MET A 98 2.89 -7.21 -3.91
N TYR A 99 3.75 -6.50 -4.64
CA TYR A 99 5.10 -6.94 -4.99
C TYR A 99 6.11 -6.46 -3.96
N ARG A 100 6.03 -5.17 -3.59
CA ARG A 100 7.03 -4.52 -2.72
C ARG A 100 7.23 -5.24 -1.38
N LYS A 101 6.15 -5.76 -0.78
CA LYS A 101 6.21 -6.47 0.51
C LYS A 101 7.13 -7.71 0.49
N TRP A 102 7.34 -8.30 -0.69
CA TRP A 102 8.16 -9.49 -0.90
C TRP A 102 9.59 -9.20 -1.34
N MET A 103 9.93 -7.94 -1.64
CA MET A 103 11.28 -7.57 -2.07
C MET A 103 12.30 -7.67 -0.92
N PRO A 104 13.60 -7.86 -1.23
CA PRO A 104 14.67 -7.84 -0.24
C PRO A 104 14.70 -6.55 0.59
N GLU A 105 15.09 -6.65 1.87
CA GLU A 105 15.14 -5.51 2.80
C GLU A 105 15.97 -4.34 2.25
N VAL A 106 17.11 -4.67 1.64
CA VAL A 106 18.04 -3.70 1.02
C VAL A 106 17.41 -2.89 -0.11
N ILE A 107 16.29 -3.33 -0.70
CA ILE A 107 15.53 -2.59 -1.71
C ILE A 107 14.29 -1.94 -1.07
N LYS A 108 13.51 -2.70 -0.28
CA LYS A 108 12.23 -2.20 0.22
C LYS A 108 12.36 -1.11 1.29
N SER A 109 13.48 -1.04 2.00
CA SER A 109 13.75 0.00 3.00
C SER A 109 13.82 1.44 2.42
N LYS A 110 14.09 1.59 1.11
CA LYS A 110 14.18 2.91 0.41
C LYS A 110 12.87 3.32 -0.29
N SER A 111 11.73 3.21 0.40
CA SER A 111 10.40 3.38 -0.22
C SER A 111 9.97 4.79 -0.56
N SER A 112 10.54 5.78 0.12
CA SER A 112 10.09 7.17 0.04
C SER A 112 10.32 7.83 -1.32
N ARG A 113 11.22 7.31 -2.16
CA ARG A 113 11.41 7.81 -3.54
C ARG A 113 10.25 7.46 -4.46
N ASP A 114 9.71 6.27 -4.30
CA ASP A 114 8.64 5.72 -5.12
C ASP A 114 7.26 5.96 -4.50
N LEU A 115 7.20 6.94 -3.58
CA LEU A 115 6.02 7.38 -2.87
C LEU A 115 5.69 8.81 -3.28
N VAL A 116 4.67 8.96 -4.11
CA VAL A 116 4.28 10.24 -4.71
C VAL A 116 2.88 10.66 -4.30
N VAL A 117 2.64 11.97 -4.34
CA VAL A 117 1.36 12.55 -3.95
C VAL A 117 0.43 12.65 -5.15
N LEU A 118 -0.77 12.09 -5.05
CA LEU A 118 -1.82 12.21 -6.06
C LEU A 118 -3.13 12.67 -5.42
N CYS A 119 -3.92 13.47 -6.13
CA CYS A 119 -5.31 13.68 -5.72
C CYS A 119 -6.14 12.43 -6.05
N LYS A 120 -7.29 12.26 -5.39
CA LYS A 120 -8.14 11.08 -5.59
C LYS A 120 -8.45 10.79 -7.07
N ASN A 121 -8.71 11.83 -7.87
CA ASN A 121 -9.03 11.70 -9.28
C ASN A 121 -7.86 11.12 -10.10
N CYS A 122 -6.66 11.69 -9.95
CA CYS A 122 -5.49 11.23 -10.69
C CYS A 122 -5.04 9.84 -10.21
N HIS A 123 -5.15 9.57 -8.91
CA HIS A 123 -4.84 8.26 -8.35
C HIS A 123 -5.77 7.19 -8.92
N LEU A 124 -7.10 7.39 -8.91
CA LEU A 124 -8.03 6.42 -9.48
C LEU A 124 -7.80 6.19 -10.98
N LYS A 125 -7.52 7.26 -11.74
CA LYS A 125 -7.21 7.14 -13.18
C LYS A 125 -5.95 6.30 -13.41
N TYR A 126 -4.89 6.52 -12.62
CA TYR A 126 -3.65 5.76 -12.75
C TYR A 126 -3.82 4.30 -12.31
N GLU A 127 -4.55 4.02 -11.22
CA GLU A 127 -4.79 2.64 -10.77
C GLU A 127 -5.47 1.80 -11.85
N GLN A 128 -6.37 2.36 -12.65
CA GLN A 128 -6.96 1.63 -13.78
C GLN A 128 -5.93 1.18 -14.82
N GLN A 129 -4.84 1.92 -15.01
CA GLN A 129 -3.73 1.52 -15.89
C GLN A 129 -2.80 0.55 -15.17
N ALA A 130 -2.53 0.79 -13.88
CA ALA A 130 -1.73 -0.10 -13.05
C ALA A 130 -2.37 -1.50 -12.95
N ASP A 131 -3.69 -1.61 -12.83
CA ASP A 131 -4.42 -2.88 -12.77
C ASP A 131 -4.27 -3.68 -14.06
N LYS A 132 -4.41 -3.04 -15.23
CA LYS A 132 -4.13 -3.68 -16.53
C LYS A 132 -2.68 -4.14 -16.63
N TYR A 133 -1.75 -3.38 -16.05
CA TYR A 133 -0.34 -3.77 -16.06
C TYR A 133 -0.07 -4.95 -15.11
N LYS A 134 -0.75 -5.02 -13.97
CA LYS A 134 -0.75 -6.21 -13.08
C LYS A 134 -1.28 -7.45 -13.84
N GLU A 135 -2.36 -7.31 -14.61
CA GLU A 135 -2.92 -8.42 -15.43
C GLU A 135 -1.93 -8.93 -16.49
N CYS A 136 -1.08 -8.07 -17.04
CA CYS A 136 -0.01 -8.49 -17.96
C CYS A 136 0.97 -9.45 -17.26
N PHE A 137 1.38 -9.14 -16.03
CA PHE A 137 2.23 -10.03 -15.22
C PHE A 137 1.51 -11.32 -14.85
N ALA A 138 0.21 -11.29 -14.60
CA ALA A 138 -0.55 -12.49 -14.34
C ALA A 138 -0.51 -13.48 -15.52
N THR A 139 -0.58 -12.93 -16.74
CA THR A 139 -0.44 -13.72 -17.98
C THR A 139 0.99 -14.19 -18.20
N GLU A 140 1.97 -13.28 -18.10
CA GLU A 140 3.40 -13.54 -18.34
C GLU A 140 3.95 -14.64 -17.42
N TYR A 141 3.65 -14.57 -16.12
CA TYR A 141 4.11 -15.53 -15.12
C TYR A 141 3.15 -16.71 -14.93
N ASN A 142 2.05 -16.77 -15.73
CA ASN A 142 0.98 -17.74 -15.60
C ASN A 142 0.48 -17.88 -14.15
N MET A 143 0.30 -16.75 -13.45
CA MET A 143 0.00 -16.65 -12.03
C MET A 143 -1.18 -15.69 -11.82
N PRO A 144 -2.36 -16.13 -11.36
CA PRO A 144 -3.49 -15.24 -11.09
C PRO A 144 -3.17 -14.19 -10.04
N LEU A 145 -3.72 -12.98 -10.17
CA LEU A 145 -3.49 -11.87 -9.22
C LEU A 145 -3.94 -12.18 -7.80
N GLU A 146 -4.98 -13.01 -7.67
CA GLU A 146 -5.49 -13.50 -6.39
C GLU A 146 -4.59 -14.59 -5.77
N GLY A 147 -3.61 -15.11 -6.51
CA GLY A 147 -2.80 -16.26 -6.12
C GLY A 147 -3.40 -17.61 -6.53
N ARG A 148 -2.66 -18.69 -6.24
CA ARG A 148 -3.07 -20.09 -6.45
C ARG A 148 -3.22 -20.82 -5.11
N GLY A 149 -3.89 -21.97 -5.10
CA GLY A 149 -4.09 -22.77 -3.87
C GLY A 149 -5.22 -22.25 -2.96
N TRP A 150 -6.25 -21.63 -3.54
CA TRP A 150 -7.47 -21.29 -2.81
C TRP A 150 -8.31 -22.54 -2.56
N ILE A 151 -8.80 -22.70 -1.33
CA ILE A 151 -9.83 -23.68 -0.97
C ILE A 151 -11.18 -22.96 -1.00
N LEU A 152 -12.09 -23.46 -1.83
CA LEU A 152 -13.42 -22.89 -1.98
C LEU A 152 -14.35 -23.38 -0.87
N THR A 153 -15.11 -22.46 -0.31
CA THR A 153 -16.15 -22.70 0.70
C THR A 153 -17.43 -22.05 0.19
N PRO A 154 -18.07 -22.58 -0.87
CA PRO A 154 -19.23 -21.93 -1.49
C PRO A 154 -20.42 -21.78 -0.53
N ASP A 155 -20.55 -22.71 0.42
CA ASP A 155 -21.60 -22.70 1.44
C ASP A 155 -21.54 -21.45 2.34
N ASN A 156 -20.33 -20.93 2.59
CA ASN A 156 -20.15 -19.67 3.30
C ASN A 156 -20.84 -18.49 2.59
N SER A 157 -20.91 -18.50 1.25
CA SER A 157 -21.65 -17.47 0.53
C SER A 157 -23.15 -17.55 0.80
N ILE A 158 -23.70 -18.75 1.01
CA ILE A 158 -25.13 -18.94 1.28
C ILE A 158 -25.45 -18.36 2.65
N VAL A 159 -24.67 -18.73 3.67
CA VAL A 159 -24.79 -18.24 5.04
C VAL A 159 -24.63 -16.73 5.10
N ARG A 160 -23.57 -16.18 4.50
CA ARG A 160 -23.32 -14.73 4.46
C ARG A 160 -24.47 -13.96 3.81
N LYS A 161 -25.02 -14.46 2.70
CA LYS A 161 -26.17 -13.84 2.01
C LYS A 161 -27.42 -13.90 2.89
N ALA A 162 -27.64 -15.02 3.59
CA ALA A 162 -28.75 -15.16 4.53
C ALA A 162 -28.65 -14.18 5.70
N ALA A 163 -27.48 -14.11 6.35
CA ALA A 163 -27.20 -13.15 7.41
C ALA A 163 -27.40 -11.69 6.95
N SER A 164 -26.90 -11.34 5.76
CA SER A 164 -27.08 -10.00 5.19
C SER A 164 -28.55 -9.65 4.96
N ALA A 165 -29.35 -10.59 4.47
CA ALA A 165 -30.78 -10.38 4.25
C ALA A 165 -31.54 -10.24 5.58
N VAL A 166 -31.21 -11.06 6.59
CA VAL A 166 -31.77 -10.98 7.95
C VAL A 166 -31.49 -9.61 8.58
N VAL A 167 -30.24 -9.15 8.54
CA VAL A 167 -29.85 -7.84 9.09
C VAL A 167 -30.58 -6.71 8.37
N LYS A 168 -30.64 -6.73 7.03
CA LYS A 168 -31.36 -5.72 6.25
C LYS A 168 -32.86 -5.69 6.52
N TYR A 169 -33.48 -6.86 6.75
CA TYR A 169 -34.88 -6.96 7.13
C TYR A 169 -35.12 -6.33 8.51
N ARG A 170 -34.30 -6.69 9.51
CA ARG A 170 -34.35 -6.11 10.86
C ARG A 170 -34.18 -4.59 10.86
N ASP A 171 -33.24 -4.09 10.06
CA ASP A 171 -32.95 -2.65 9.91
C ASP A 171 -34.03 -1.90 9.12
N GLY A 172 -35.09 -2.57 8.64
CA GLY A 172 -36.13 -1.96 7.81
C GLY A 172 -35.69 -1.59 6.39
N LYS A 173 -34.47 -1.97 5.98
CA LYS A 173 -33.91 -1.71 4.64
C LYS A 173 -34.43 -2.67 3.59
N LEU A 174 -35.05 -3.77 4.00
CA LEU A 174 -35.64 -4.77 3.11
C LEU A 174 -36.99 -5.28 3.65
N PRO A 175 -38.01 -4.40 3.77
CA PRO A 175 -39.22 -4.68 4.54
C PRO A 175 -40.22 -5.60 3.81
N LEU A 176 -40.06 -5.81 2.50
CA LEU A 176 -41.00 -6.57 1.65
C LEU A 176 -40.66 -8.07 1.54
N ILE A 177 -39.80 -8.61 2.41
CA ILE A 177 -39.50 -10.05 2.38
C ILE A 177 -40.66 -10.81 3.04
N PRO A 178 -41.24 -11.82 2.37
CA PRO A 178 -42.21 -12.73 2.97
C PRO A 178 -41.71 -13.37 4.27
N LEU A 179 -42.59 -13.52 5.26
CA LEU A 179 -42.22 -14.02 6.59
C LEU A 179 -41.60 -15.42 6.56
N ASP A 180 -42.14 -16.31 5.71
CA ASP A 180 -41.62 -17.67 5.49
C ASP A 180 -40.18 -17.64 4.94
N ARG A 181 -39.88 -16.71 4.04
CA ARG A 181 -38.53 -16.52 3.51
C ARG A 181 -37.57 -16.03 4.59
N ILE A 182 -37.96 -15.06 5.42
CA ILE A 182 -37.11 -14.59 6.53
C ILE A 182 -36.84 -15.70 7.54
N GLN A 183 -37.85 -16.48 7.91
CA GLN A 183 -37.69 -17.62 8.82
C GLN A 183 -36.70 -18.66 8.25
N HIS A 184 -36.79 -18.96 6.96
CA HIS A 184 -35.83 -19.85 6.32
C HIS A 184 -34.40 -19.29 6.34
N LEU A 185 -34.21 -17.98 6.12
CA LEU A 185 -32.89 -17.35 6.16
C LEU A 185 -32.30 -17.34 7.57
N HIS A 186 -33.13 -17.16 8.61
CA HIS A 186 -32.69 -17.37 9.99
C HIS A 186 -32.23 -18.81 10.21
N LYS A 187 -33.01 -19.79 9.74
CA LYS A 187 -32.65 -21.20 9.86
C LYS A 187 -31.30 -21.52 9.21
N VAL A 188 -31.01 -20.97 8.03
CA VAL A 188 -29.70 -21.15 7.37
C VAL A 188 -28.54 -20.66 8.25
N VAL A 189 -28.72 -19.55 8.97
CA VAL A 189 -27.68 -19.03 9.88
C VAL A 189 -27.61 -19.85 11.17
N ASP A 190 -28.75 -20.28 11.71
CA ASP A 190 -28.83 -21.10 12.92
C ASP A 190 -28.21 -22.50 12.69
N ASP A 191 -28.50 -23.14 11.55
CA ASP A 191 -27.93 -24.43 11.16
C ASP A 191 -26.40 -24.31 11.04
N TRP A 192 -25.91 -23.26 10.38
CA TRP A 192 -24.47 -22.96 10.31
C TRP A 192 -23.84 -22.72 11.69
N GLN A 193 -24.51 -21.99 12.58
CA GLN A 193 -24.01 -21.76 13.95
C GLN A 193 -23.81 -23.08 14.69
N ILE A 194 -24.77 -24.01 14.56
CA ILE A 194 -24.71 -25.34 15.17
C ILE A 194 -23.55 -26.14 14.58
N GLU A 195 -23.41 -26.16 13.25
CA GLU A 195 -22.31 -26.87 12.57
C GLU A 195 -20.93 -26.35 12.96
N GLN A 196 -20.78 -25.05 13.22
CA GLN A 196 -19.52 -24.45 13.69
C GLN A 196 -19.30 -24.56 15.20
N GLU A 197 -20.23 -25.21 15.94
CA GLU A 197 -20.23 -25.30 17.41
C GLU A 197 -20.05 -23.93 18.09
N MET A 198 -20.59 -22.87 17.47
CA MET A 198 -20.35 -21.49 17.87
C MET A 198 -21.33 -21.03 18.96
N SER A 199 -20.79 -20.56 20.08
CA SER A 199 -21.57 -19.91 21.13
C SER A 199 -21.59 -18.39 20.94
N GLY A 200 -22.72 -17.77 21.25
CA GLY A 200 -22.91 -16.33 21.09
C GLY A 200 -24.38 -15.93 21.00
N THR A 201 -24.64 -14.64 21.14
CA THR A 201 -25.93 -14.02 20.85
C THR A 201 -26.22 -14.04 19.35
N LYS A 202 -27.49 -13.88 18.96
CA LYS A 202 -27.87 -13.82 17.54
C LYS A 202 -27.16 -12.72 16.77
N ASP A 203 -26.85 -11.61 17.43
CA ASP A 203 -26.18 -10.48 16.81
C ASP A 203 -24.70 -10.78 16.54
N GLU A 204 -24.00 -11.38 17.50
CA GLU A 204 -22.61 -11.83 17.32
C GLU A 204 -22.51 -12.89 16.20
N VAL A 205 -23.46 -13.84 16.17
CA VAL A 205 -23.52 -14.88 15.13
C VAL A 205 -23.71 -14.26 13.74
N LEU A 206 -24.62 -13.28 13.61
CA LEU A 206 -24.85 -12.57 12.36
C LEU A 206 -23.63 -11.74 11.93
N GLU A 207 -22.95 -11.07 12.86
CA GLU A 207 -21.72 -10.36 12.59
C GLU A 207 -20.62 -11.29 12.08
N CYS A 208 -20.42 -12.44 12.73
CA CYS A 208 -19.49 -13.48 12.26
C CYS A 208 -19.87 -14.01 10.87
N ALA A 209 -21.14 -14.36 10.64
CA ALA A 209 -21.64 -14.85 9.37
C ALA A 209 -21.42 -13.84 8.22
N LEU A 210 -21.52 -12.54 8.51
CA LEU A 210 -21.26 -11.48 7.54
C LEU A 210 -19.78 -11.39 7.12
N GLN A 211 -18.86 -11.80 7.97
CA GLN A 211 -17.41 -11.81 7.68
C GLN A 211 -16.94 -13.07 6.94
N LEU A 212 -17.81 -14.07 6.76
CA LEU A 212 -17.45 -15.28 6.05
C LEU A 212 -16.93 -15.00 4.65
N THR A 213 -15.92 -15.74 4.21
CA THR A 213 -15.36 -15.69 2.86
C THR A 213 -15.76 -16.95 2.08
N ASP A 214 -15.94 -16.81 0.78
CA ASP A 214 -16.27 -17.92 -0.14
C ASP A 214 -15.04 -18.77 -0.52
N ARG A 215 -13.86 -18.34 -0.08
CA ARG A 215 -12.58 -19.02 -0.25
C ARG A 215 -11.61 -18.62 0.86
N HIS A 216 -10.73 -19.54 1.22
CA HIS A 216 -9.60 -19.30 2.11
C HIS A 216 -8.31 -19.87 1.54
N LYS A 217 -7.17 -19.48 2.11
CA LYS A 217 -5.85 -19.93 1.67
C LYS A 217 -5.62 -21.37 2.16
N GLY A 218 -5.38 -22.30 1.26
CA GLY A 218 -4.95 -23.66 1.61
C GLY A 218 -3.46 -23.74 1.92
N ASP A 219 -2.99 -24.96 2.23
CA ASP A 219 -1.59 -25.22 2.56
C ASP A 219 -0.64 -24.92 1.38
N ASP A 220 -1.09 -25.22 0.15
CA ASP A 220 -0.36 -24.95 -1.09
C ASP A 220 -0.63 -23.51 -1.63
N TYR A 221 -1.14 -22.60 -0.80
CA TYR A 221 -1.43 -21.24 -1.25
C TYR A 221 -0.16 -20.48 -1.58
N VAL A 222 -0.14 -19.87 -2.77
CA VAL A 222 0.95 -19.01 -3.23
C VAL A 222 0.39 -17.66 -3.64
N ASP A 223 0.88 -16.59 -3.00
CA ASP A 223 0.55 -15.19 -3.33
C ASP A 223 1.20 -14.79 -4.67
N HIS A 224 0.45 -14.10 -5.52
CA HIS A 224 0.94 -13.64 -6.83
C HIS A 224 2.25 -12.86 -6.73
N GLY A 225 2.27 -11.87 -5.84
CA GLY A 225 3.43 -11.00 -5.68
C GLY A 225 4.63 -11.74 -5.13
N GLN A 226 4.40 -12.74 -4.26
CA GLN A 226 5.47 -13.58 -3.72
C GLN A 226 6.12 -14.38 -4.83
N TYR A 227 5.30 -15.02 -5.66
CA TYR A 227 5.77 -15.82 -6.79
C TYR A 227 6.55 -14.96 -7.79
N VAL A 228 5.95 -13.87 -8.28
CA VAL A 228 6.60 -12.99 -9.27
C VAL A 228 7.92 -12.45 -8.74
N VAL A 229 7.98 -11.96 -7.50
CA VAL A 229 9.23 -11.43 -6.92
C VAL A 229 10.26 -12.54 -6.74
N ALA A 230 9.86 -13.75 -6.35
CA ALA A 230 10.79 -14.87 -6.28
C ALA A 230 11.42 -15.19 -7.65
N GLN A 231 10.62 -15.17 -8.73
CA GLN A 231 11.13 -15.36 -10.10
C GLN A 231 12.11 -14.25 -10.50
N LEU A 232 11.78 -12.98 -10.24
CA LEU A 232 12.66 -11.83 -10.49
C LEU A 232 13.96 -11.84 -9.67
N MET A 233 14.01 -12.68 -8.63
CA MET A 233 15.18 -12.83 -7.77
C MET A 233 16.08 -14.02 -8.16
N GLU A 234 15.70 -14.86 -9.13
CA GLU A 234 16.44 -16.06 -9.51
C GLU A 234 17.85 -15.75 -10.05
N ASN A 235 17.98 -14.71 -10.87
CA ASN A 235 19.25 -14.29 -11.48
C ASN A 235 20.07 -13.37 -10.56
N ALA A 236 20.08 -13.65 -9.26
CA ALA A 236 20.84 -12.88 -8.28
C ALA A 236 22.35 -12.90 -8.58
N MET A 237 22.97 -11.73 -8.57
CA MET A 237 24.40 -11.56 -8.81
C MET A 237 25.10 -11.07 -7.55
N VAL A 238 26.16 -11.76 -7.12
CA VAL A 238 27.04 -11.26 -6.06
C VAL A 238 28.08 -10.34 -6.69
N ILE A 239 28.12 -9.10 -6.22
CA ILE A 239 29.10 -8.09 -6.63
C ILE A 239 30.18 -7.91 -5.56
N GLN A 240 31.14 -7.03 -5.82
CA GLN A 240 32.21 -6.69 -4.87
C GLN A 240 31.63 -6.30 -3.49
N ASN A 241 32.40 -6.58 -2.44
CA ASN A 241 32.02 -6.40 -1.03
C ASN A 241 30.86 -7.30 -0.57
N ASN A 242 30.67 -8.47 -1.21
CA ASN A 242 29.65 -9.46 -0.84
C ASN A 242 28.22 -8.90 -0.83
N ARG A 243 27.95 -7.91 -1.69
CA ARG A 243 26.61 -7.36 -1.90
C ARG A 243 25.92 -8.15 -3.00
N THR A 244 24.61 -8.35 -2.88
CA THR A 244 23.80 -9.03 -3.90
C THR A 244 22.96 -8.02 -4.65
N ARG A 245 22.88 -8.18 -5.98
CA ARG A 245 21.99 -7.43 -6.86
C ARG A 245 21.06 -8.37 -7.61
N TRP A 246 19.90 -7.85 -8.01
CA TRP A 246 18.86 -8.58 -8.73
C TRP A 246 18.48 -7.79 -9.99
N PRO A 247 19.17 -8.03 -11.12
CA PRO A 247 18.98 -7.25 -12.35
C PRO A 247 17.53 -7.25 -12.85
N ASP A 248 16.84 -8.39 -12.81
CA ASP A 248 15.46 -8.48 -13.27
C ASP A 248 14.50 -7.71 -12.35
N LEU A 249 14.73 -7.78 -11.02
CA LEU A 249 13.98 -6.98 -10.06
C LEU A 249 14.25 -5.47 -10.20
N GLU A 250 15.48 -5.07 -10.52
CA GLU A 250 15.82 -3.68 -10.83
C GLU A 250 15.06 -3.19 -12.06
N GLU A 251 15.07 -3.99 -13.13
CA GLU A 251 14.37 -3.64 -14.36
C GLU A 251 12.85 -3.64 -14.16
N PHE A 252 12.32 -4.53 -13.33
CA PHE A 252 10.92 -4.51 -12.91
C PHE A 252 10.54 -3.20 -12.21
N VAL A 253 11.37 -2.73 -11.27
CA VAL A 253 11.16 -1.43 -10.60
C VAL A 253 11.22 -0.28 -11.60
N LYS A 254 12.22 -0.27 -12.49
CA LYS A 254 12.34 0.74 -13.55
C LYS A 254 11.14 0.73 -14.49
N ASN A 255 10.62 -0.43 -14.84
CA ASN A 255 9.44 -0.56 -15.70
C ASN A 255 8.19 0.00 -15.03
N TRP A 256 7.99 -0.22 -13.72
CA TRP A 256 6.92 0.44 -12.98
C TRP A 256 7.07 1.97 -12.96
N ARG A 257 8.30 2.47 -12.78
CA ARG A 257 8.59 3.91 -12.86
C ARG A 257 8.29 4.50 -14.24
N ARG A 258 8.70 3.83 -15.32
CA ARG A 258 8.38 4.23 -16.71
C ARG A 258 6.89 4.17 -16.98
N HIS A 259 6.22 3.12 -16.52
CA HIS A 259 4.78 2.98 -16.63
C HIS A 259 4.05 4.14 -15.92
N PHE A 260 4.50 4.51 -14.71
CA PHE A 260 3.96 5.65 -13.99
C PHE A 260 4.08 6.94 -14.78
N LEU A 261 5.28 7.30 -15.26
CA LEU A 261 5.48 8.50 -16.08
C LEU A 261 4.67 8.50 -17.38
N LYS A 262 4.44 7.33 -17.97
CA LYS A 262 3.70 7.19 -19.23
C LYS A 262 2.19 7.43 -19.07
N TYR A 263 1.62 7.04 -17.93
CA TYR A 263 0.16 6.98 -17.73
C TYR A 263 -0.36 7.92 -16.63
N CYS A 264 0.53 8.51 -15.83
CA CYS A 264 0.22 9.58 -14.91
C CYS A 264 0.88 10.84 -15.49
N ASP A 265 0.10 11.78 -16.03
CA ASP A 265 0.62 13.03 -16.60
C ASP A 265 1.38 13.81 -15.52
N CYS A 266 2.70 13.64 -15.38
CA CYS A 266 3.51 14.03 -14.22
C CYS A 266 4.03 15.47 -14.26
N ASP A 267 3.19 16.43 -14.62
CA ASP A 267 3.60 17.84 -14.87
C ASP A 267 4.20 18.56 -13.66
N TYR A 268 3.95 18.05 -12.44
CA TYR A 268 4.41 18.64 -11.17
C TYR A 268 5.36 17.72 -10.40
N LEU A 269 5.85 16.64 -11.03
CA LEU A 269 6.89 15.81 -10.45
C LEU A 269 8.26 16.52 -10.59
N SER A 270 9.09 16.48 -9.54
CA SER A 270 10.42 17.09 -9.57
C SER A 270 11.30 16.48 -10.67
N ASP A 271 12.03 17.31 -11.40
CA ASP A 271 13.02 16.91 -12.41
C ASP A 271 14.17 16.07 -11.83
N LYS A 272 14.35 16.09 -10.51
CA LYS A 272 15.33 15.25 -9.80
C LYS A 272 14.83 13.83 -9.57
N TRP A 273 13.53 13.58 -9.72
CA TRP A 273 13.00 12.23 -9.69
C TRP A 273 13.36 11.51 -11.00
N SER A 274 13.89 10.30 -10.90
CA SER A 274 14.39 9.58 -12.08
C SER A 274 14.03 8.10 -12.01
N VAL A 275 13.74 7.54 -13.18
CA VAL A 275 13.56 6.11 -13.41
C VAL A 275 14.79 5.33 -12.96
N ASP A 276 15.98 5.85 -13.26
CA ASP A 276 17.27 5.17 -13.03
C ASP A 276 17.86 5.43 -11.64
N ALA A 277 17.14 6.12 -10.76
CA ALA A 277 17.59 6.36 -9.40
C ALA A 277 17.82 5.04 -8.64
N ASP A 278 18.90 4.98 -7.87
CA ASP A 278 19.30 3.78 -7.16
C ASP A 278 18.25 3.32 -6.13
N ILE A 279 17.97 2.01 -6.14
CA ILE A 279 16.96 1.35 -5.32
C ILE A 279 17.54 0.71 -4.05
N TYR A 280 18.87 0.56 -3.97
CA TYR A 280 19.52 -0.10 -2.85
C TYR A 280 19.78 0.87 -1.69
N VAL A 281 19.74 0.32 -0.47
CA VAL A 281 20.31 0.96 0.71
C VAL A 281 21.78 0.57 0.77
N GLU A 282 22.66 1.57 0.86
CA GLU A 282 24.11 1.39 0.97
C GLU A 282 24.56 0.92 2.37
#